data_AF-A0A7X7X925-F1
#
_entry.id   AF-A0A7X7X925-F1
#
_cell.length_a   1.000
_cell.length_b   1.000
_cell.length_c   1.000
_cell.angle_alpha   90.00
_cell.angle_beta   90.00
_cell.angle_gamma   90.00
#
_symmetry.space_group_name_H-M   'P 1'
#
loop_
_entity.id
_entity.type
_entity.pdbx_description
1 polymer ?
#
loop_
_entity_poly.entity_id
_entity_poly.type
_entity_poly.pdbx_seq_one_letter_code
_entity_poly.pdbx_strand_id
1 'polypeptide(L)'
;MKSNTMDYPSEANSWMADVQSLLELARVLITDALLELQSQRQAQDDTFLLDRLGLNRERIVRSFSFPNELSIILHLAEHTFDPLGRYPVNPFALILAIRESERGRPGLEFGVMHPEARETNLRTQAEWAIGTIKKNFERFEKQTEEKDFIAFLGKRYAPVGAKNDPEGLNQNWVKNVRYWYDAFINSEK
;
A
#
# COMPACT_ATOMS: atom_id res chain seq x y z
N MET A 1 -4.74 62.41 -43.23
CA MET A 1 -3.80 61.31 -42.89
C MET A 1 -4.43 60.00 -43.33
N LYS A 2 -3.87 59.33 -44.36
CA LYS A 2 -4.30 57.97 -44.72
C LYS A 2 -3.69 57.03 -43.68
N SER A 3 -4.55 56.39 -42.88
CA SER A 3 -4.13 55.31 -41.98
C SER A 3 -3.68 54.14 -42.86
N ASN A 4 -2.40 53.80 -42.80
CA ASN A 4 -1.82 52.69 -43.54
C ASN A 4 -2.10 51.42 -42.73
N THR A 5 -3.27 50.82 -42.92
CA THR A 5 -3.58 49.51 -42.34
C THR A 5 -2.78 48.49 -43.15
N MET A 6 -1.67 48.00 -42.58
CA MET A 6 -0.97 46.83 -43.12
C MET A 6 -1.90 45.63 -42.94
N ASP A 7 -2.61 45.24 -44.01
CA ASP A 7 -3.30 43.96 -44.07
C ASP A 7 -2.24 42.86 -44.13
N TYR A 8 -2.13 42.11 -43.04
CA TYR A 8 -1.26 40.93 -42.97
C TYR A 8 -1.81 39.85 -43.94
N PRO A 9 -0.96 39.19 -44.76
CA PRO A 9 -1.42 38.21 -45.74
C PRO A 9 -2.18 37.05 -45.08
N SER A 10 -3.28 36.57 -45.68
CA SER A 10 -4.05 35.44 -45.13
C SER A 10 -3.21 34.14 -44.97
N GLU A 11 -2.22 33.95 -45.84
CA GLU A 11 -1.21 32.89 -45.74
C GLU A 11 -0.40 32.99 -44.45
N ALA A 12 -0.19 34.21 -43.93
CA ALA A 12 0.51 34.45 -42.68
C ALA A 12 -0.25 33.87 -41.47
N ASN A 13 -1.58 33.93 -41.52
CA ASN A 13 -2.43 33.36 -40.49
C ASN A 13 -2.52 31.83 -40.59
N SER A 14 -2.39 31.27 -41.80
CA SER A 14 -2.38 29.82 -42.03
C SER A 14 -1.14 29.15 -41.42
N TRP A 15 0.07 29.65 -41.71
CA TRP A 15 1.28 29.03 -41.15
C TRP A 15 1.35 29.18 -39.64
N MET A 16 0.83 30.29 -39.08
CA MET A 16 0.72 30.46 -37.63
C MET A 16 -0.21 29.43 -37.00
N ALA A 17 -1.35 29.11 -37.63
CA ALA A 17 -2.25 28.07 -37.17
C ALA A 17 -1.63 26.66 -37.26
N ASP A 18 -0.87 26.39 -38.32
CA ASP A 18 -0.14 25.13 -38.49
C ASP A 18 0.96 24.98 -37.42
N VAL A 19 1.73 26.05 -37.16
CA VAL A 19 2.75 26.06 -36.09
C VAL A 19 2.11 25.87 -34.71
N GLN A 20 0.97 26.51 -34.44
CA GLN A 20 0.22 26.31 -33.19
C GLN A 20 -0.24 24.86 -33.04
N SER A 21 -0.75 24.26 -34.11
CA SER A 21 -1.18 22.86 -34.12
C SER A 21 -0.01 21.91 -33.85
N LEU A 22 1.16 22.17 -34.43
CA LEU A 22 2.38 21.41 -34.17
C LEU A 22 2.87 21.56 -32.73
N LEU A 23 2.80 22.76 -32.15
CA LEU A 23 3.15 23.00 -30.75
C LEU A 23 2.22 22.28 -29.78
N GLU A 24 0.91 22.25 -30.07
CA GLU A 24 -0.08 21.51 -29.27
C GLU A 24 0.19 20.00 -29.32
N LEU A 25 0.43 19.44 -30.51
CA LEU A 25 0.81 18.04 -30.66
C LEU A 25 2.10 17.72 -29.90
N ALA A 26 3.12 18.57 -30.01
CA ALA A 26 4.37 18.40 -29.27
C ALA A 26 4.14 18.42 -27.75
N ARG A 27 3.29 19.34 -27.24
CA ARG A 27 2.96 19.39 -25.80
C ARG A 27 2.29 18.09 -25.35
N VAL A 28 1.33 17.58 -26.11
CA VAL A 28 0.63 16.33 -25.77
C VAL A 28 1.62 15.17 -25.73
N LEU A 29 2.44 14.99 -26.78
CA LEU A 29 3.44 13.92 -26.84
C LEU A 29 4.46 13.99 -25.70
N ILE A 30 4.93 15.19 -25.35
CA ILE A 30 5.85 15.38 -24.22
C ILE A 30 5.14 15.03 -22.89
N THR A 31 3.88 15.42 -22.73
CA THR A 31 3.10 15.15 -21.52
C THR A 31 2.90 13.65 -21.32
N ASP A 32 2.52 12.94 -22.38
CA ASP A 32 2.32 11.49 -22.35
C ASP A 32 3.64 10.76 -22.05
N ALA A 33 4.75 11.18 -22.67
CA ALA A 33 6.07 10.63 -22.39
C ALA A 33 6.49 10.86 -20.93
N LEU A 34 6.19 12.03 -20.34
CA LEU A 34 6.47 12.32 -18.94
C LEU A 34 5.64 11.44 -18.00
N LEU A 35 4.34 11.26 -18.30
CA LEU A 35 3.47 10.38 -17.52
C LEU A 35 3.95 8.92 -17.56
N GLU A 36 4.35 8.44 -18.74
CA GLU A 36 4.91 7.10 -18.91
C GLU A 36 6.22 6.93 -18.11
N LEU A 37 7.15 7.88 -18.21
CA LEU A 37 8.41 7.84 -17.46
C LEU A 37 8.19 7.89 -15.94
N GLN A 38 7.21 8.68 -15.46
CA GLN A 38 6.84 8.72 -14.04
C GLN A 38 6.26 7.38 -13.58
N SER A 39 5.40 6.77 -14.38
CA SER A 39 4.82 5.45 -14.10
C SER A 39 5.90 4.36 -14.04
N GLN A 40 6.83 4.35 -14.99
CA GLN A 40 7.96 3.42 -15.02
C GLN A 40 8.87 3.58 -13.80
N ARG A 41 9.19 4.82 -13.43
CA ARG A 41 9.99 5.12 -12.23
C ARG A 41 9.28 4.62 -10.96
N GLN A 42 7.99 4.92 -10.80
CA GLN A 42 7.23 4.46 -9.64
C GLN A 42 7.22 2.93 -9.54
N ALA A 43 7.00 2.23 -10.66
CA ALA A 43 7.01 0.76 -10.68
C ALA A 43 8.39 0.17 -10.32
N GLN A 44 9.47 0.85 -10.72
CA GLN A 44 10.83 0.47 -10.36
C GLN A 44 11.11 0.71 -8.87
N ASP A 45 10.68 1.84 -8.33
CA ASP A 45 10.82 2.17 -6.91
C ASP A 45 10.02 1.20 -6.03
N ASP A 46 8.79 0.86 -6.41
CA ASP A 46 7.97 -0.15 -5.72
C ASP A 46 8.60 -1.54 -5.80
N THR A 47 9.22 -1.89 -6.93
CA THR A 47 9.95 -3.16 -7.09
C THR A 47 11.11 -3.24 -6.11
N PHE A 48 11.95 -2.21 -6.07
CA PHE A 48 13.08 -2.14 -5.15
C PHE A 48 12.62 -2.14 -3.68
N LEU A 49 11.52 -1.46 -3.39
CA LEU A 49 10.91 -1.42 -2.07
C LEU A 49 10.55 -2.84 -1.60
N LEU A 50 9.78 -3.60 -2.39
CA LEU A 50 9.34 -4.95 -2.01
C LEU A 50 10.53 -5.88 -1.74
N ASP A 51 11.53 -5.87 -2.61
CA ASP A 51 12.73 -6.72 -2.47
C ASP A 51 13.54 -6.35 -1.22
N ARG A 52 13.71 -5.04 -0.97
CA ARG A 52 14.40 -4.52 0.22
C ARG A 52 13.70 -4.91 1.51
N LEU A 53 12.37 -4.95 1.51
CA LEU A 53 11.55 -5.33 2.66
C LEU A 53 11.42 -6.85 2.86
N GLY A 54 12.09 -7.66 2.01
CA GLY A 54 12.06 -9.12 2.08
C GLY A 54 10.71 -9.71 1.66
N LEU A 55 10.00 -9.04 0.75
CA LEU A 55 8.67 -9.42 0.30
C LEU A 55 8.70 -10.17 -1.02
N ASN A 56 7.77 -11.11 -1.21
CA ASN A 56 7.57 -11.82 -2.46
C ASN A 56 6.85 -10.90 -3.46
N ARG A 57 7.64 -10.17 -4.24
CA ARG A 57 7.16 -9.21 -5.24
C ARG A 57 6.16 -9.81 -6.21
N GLU A 58 6.49 -10.94 -6.84
CA GLU A 58 5.61 -11.56 -7.84
C GLU A 58 4.24 -11.88 -7.23
N ARG A 59 4.24 -12.47 -6.04
CA ARG A 59 3.01 -12.88 -5.38
C ARG A 59 2.16 -11.69 -4.94
N ILE A 60 2.77 -10.63 -4.42
CA ILE A 60 2.08 -9.39 -4.03
C ILE A 60 1.46 -8.73 -5.24
N VAL A 61 2.22 -8.46 -6.31
CA VAL A 61 1.71 -7.81 -7.52
C VAL A 61 0.54 -8.58 -8.12
N ARG A 62 0.59 -9.92 -8.07
CA ARG A 62 -0.46 -10.77 -8.64
C ARG A 62 -1.70 -10.92 -7.75
N SER A 63 -1.55 -10.91 -6.43
CA SER A 63 -2.57 -11.43 -5.51
C SER A 63 -3.05 -10.44 -4.46
N PHE A 64 -2.33 -9.34 -4.23
CA PHE A 64 -2.77 -8.31 -3.30
C PHE A 64 -3.93 -7.53 -3.93
N SER A 65 -5.08 -7.61 -3.28
CA SER A 65 -6.38 -7.07 -3.69
C SER A 65 -6.43 -5.54 -3.66
N PHE A 66 -5.48 -4.89 -2.97
CA PHE A 66 -5.51 -3.46 -2.68
C PHE A 66 -4.26 -2.73 -3.20
N PRO A 67 -3.94 -2.80 -4.50
CA PRO A 67 -2.69 -2.24 -5.04
C PRO A 67 -2.52 -0.74 -4.75
N ASN A 68 -3.61 0.02 -4.72
CA ASN A 68 -3.60 1.46 -4.43
C ASN A 68 -3.31 1.78 -2.94
N GLU A 69 -3.40 0.79 -2.05
CA GLU A 69 -3.10 0.93 -0.62
C GLU A 69 -1.67 0.48 -0.28
N LEU A 70 -1.00 -0.24 -1.18
CA LEU A 70 0.26 -0.92 -0.92
C LEU A 70 1.36 0.05 -0.44
N SER A 71 1.62 1.11 -1.20
CA SER A 71 2.71 2.04 -0.91
C SER A 71 2.48 2.77 0.42
N ILE A 72 1.24 3.17 0.74
CA ILE A 72 0.95 3.84 2.02
C ILE A 72 1.10 2.87 3.20
N ILE A 73 0.63 1.63 3.09
CA ILE A 73 0.76 0.63 4.16
C ILE A 73 2.24 0.34 4.44
N LEU A 74 3.03 0.07 3.40
CA LEU A 74 4.44 -0.25 3.54
C LEU A 74 5.24 0.93 4.08
N HIS A 75 4.98 2.14 3.59
CA HIS A 75 5.66 3.33 4.07
C HIS A 75 5.38 3.59 5.56
N LEU A 76 4.12 3.42 6.01
CA LEU A 76 3.79 3.53 7.44
C LEU A 76 4.48 2.46 8.28
N ALA A 77 4.57 1.23 7.78
CA ALA A 77 5.28 0.15 8.46
C ALA A 77 6.79 0.46 8.60
N GLU A 78 7.41 1.04 7.57
CA GLU A 78 8.84 1.42 7.59
C GLU A 78 9.17 2.53 8.60
N HIS A 79 8.20 3.40 8.94
CA HIS A 79 8.40 4.37 10.02
C HIS A 79 8.52 3.70 11.40
N THR A 80 8.06 2.46 11.52
CA THR A 80 7.96 1.74 12.80
C THR A 80 8.95 0.59 12.90
N PHE A 81 9.19 -0.12 11.80
CA PHE A 81 10.01 -1.32 11.75
C PHE A 81 11.23 -1.10 10.86
N ASP A 82 12.38 -1.54 11.36
CA ASP A 82 13.62 -1.56 10.57
C ASP A 82 13.57 -2.74 9.58
N PRO A 83 13.75 -2.54 8.26
CA PRO A 83 13.87 -3.62 7.29
C PRO A 83 14.92 -4.69 7.63
N LEU A 84 15.97 -4.32 8.37
CA LEU A 84 17.02 -5.23 8.83
C LEU A 84 16.82 -5.67 10.30
N GLY A 85 15.72 -5.25 10.92
CA GLY A 85 15.37 -5.58 12.28
C GLY A 85 15.09 -7.08 12.45
N ARG A 86 15.40 -7.60 13.64
CA ARG A 86 15.09 -8.98 14.00
C ARG A 86 13.72 -9.01 14.68
N TYR A 87 12.76 -9.60 14.00
CA TYR A 87 11.40 -9.79 14.50
C TYR A 87 11.03 -11.27 14.46
N PRO A 88 10.08 -11.73 15.30
CA PRO A 88 9.58 -13.11 15.23
C PRO A 88 9.05 -13.52 13.85
N VAL A 89 8.51 -12.56 13.08
CA VAL A 89 8.07 -12.69 11.69
C VAL A 89 8.32 -11.36 10.97
N ASN A 90 8.37 -11.36 9.63
CA ASN A 90 8.55 -10.13 8.86
C ASN A 90 7.32 -9.20 9.03
N PRO A 91 7.49 -7.99 9.58
CA PRO A 91 6.35 -7.11 9.87
C PRO A 91 5.65 -6.59 8.62
N PHE A 92 6.38 -6.41 7.52
CA PHE A 92 5.84 -5.91 6.25
C PHE A 92 4.94 -6.96 5.59
N ALA A 93 5.36 -8.23 5.57
CA ALA A 93 4.52 -9.31 5.07
C ALA A 93 3.29 -9.49 5.97
N LEU A 94 3.47 -9.38 7.29
CA LEU A 94 2.38 -9.52 8.27
C LEU A 94 1.30 -8.44 8.11
N ILE A 95 1.67 -7.16 7.97
CA ILE A 95 0.66 -6.11 7.83
C ILE A 95 -0.15 -6.26 6.53
N LEU A 96 0.47 -6.67 5.42
CA LEU A 96 -0.24 -6.96 4.18
C LEU A 96 -1.15 -8.19 4.33
N ALA A 97 -0.68 -9.22 5.03
CA ALA A 97 -1.48 -10.42 5.29
C ALA A 97 -2.71 -10.14 6.16
N ILE A 98 -2.59 -9.27 7.16
CA ILE A 98 -3.74 -8.83 7.96
C ILE A 98 -4.73 -8.06 7.09
N ARG A 99 -4.25 -7.15 6.23
CA ARG A 99 -5.13 -6.41 5.31
C ARG A 99 -5.94 -7.36 4.41
N GLU A 100 -5.30 -8.37 3.84
CA GLU A 100 -5.95 -9.40 3.01
C GLU A 100 -6.86 -10.35 3.78
N SER A 101 -6.55 -10.63 5.05
CA SER A 101 -7.38 -11.50 5.88
C SER A 101 -8.65 -10.80 6.33
N GLU A 102 -8.55 -9.53 6.73
CA GLU A 102 -9.66 -8.73 7.26
C GLU A 102 -10.58 -8.24 6.14
N ARG A 103 -10.00 -7.72 5.05
CA ARG A 103 -10.72 -7.12 3.91
C ARG A 103 -11.84 -6.17 4.34
N GLY A 104 -11.64 -5.50 5.47
CA GLY A 104 -12.66 -4.61 6.02
C GLY A 104 -12.93 -3.42 5.10
N ARG A 105 -14.14 -2.88 5.24
CA ARG A 105 -14.59 -1.66 4.55
C ARG A 105 -13.74 -0.45 4.96
N PRO A 106 -13.81 0.68 4.22
CA PRO A 106 -13.12 1.91 4.63
C PRO A 106 -13.41 2.31 6.08
N GLY A 107 -12.35 2.66 6.82
CA GLY A 107 -12.38 2.94 8.26
C GLY A 107 -12.37 1.71 9.16
N LEU A 108 -12.29 0.49 8.60
CA LEU A 108 -12.16 -0.80 9.28
C LEU A 108 -11.24 -1.76 8.51
N GLU A 109 -10.34 -1.24 7.68
CA GLU A 109 -9.54 -1.99 6.69
C GLU A 109 -8.76 -3.16 7.31
N PHE A 110 -8.34 -3.00 8.57
CA PHE A 110 -7.58 -3.97 9.36
C PHE A 110 -8.39 -4.55 10.53
N GLY A 111 -9.71 -4.37 10.57
CA GLY A 111 -10.54 -4.90 11.67
C GLY A 111 -10.29 -4.24 13.02
N VAL A 112 -9.60 -3.09 13.08
CA VAL A 112 -9.33 -2.40 14.35
C VAL A 112 -10.58 -1.67 14.82
N MET A 113 -11.14 -2.12 15.95
CA MET A 113 -12.39 -1.60 16.52
C MET A 113 -12.20 -0.50 17.59
N HIS A 114 -10.98 0.00 17.81
CA HIS A 114 -10.74 1.06 18.78
C HIS A 114 -11.54 2.33 18.42
N PRO A 115 -12.17 3.04 19.38
CA PRO A 115 -13.02 4.21 19.07
C PRO A 115 -12.34 5.31 18.25
N GLU A 116 -11.04 5.51 18.45
CA GLU A 116 -10.23 6.51 17.73
C GLU A 116 -9.73 6.01 16.35
N ALA A 117 -9.87 4.72 16.06
CA ALA A 117 -9.43 4.11 14.82
C ALA A 117 -10.59 3.74 13.91
N ARG A 118 -11.70 3.25 14.47
CA ARG A 118 -12.87 2.79 13.70
C ARG A 118 -13.53 3.96 12.99
N GLU A 119 -14.04 3.72 11.78
CA GLU A 119 -14.76 4.71 10.96
C GLU A 119 -13.91 5.93 10.59
N THR A 120 -12.59 5.75 10.51
CA THR A 120 -11.64 6.78 10.07
C THR A 120 -11.20 6.55 8.61
N ASN A 121 -9.90 6.52 8.36
CA ASN A 121 -9.30 6.30 7.06
C ASN A 121 -8.20 5.23 7.13
N LEU A 122 -7.77 4.77 5.96
CA LEU A 122 -6.73 3.76 5.78
C LEU A 122 -5.46 4.03 6.60
N ARG A 123 -4.96 5.28 6.62
CA ARG A 123 -3.74 5.64 7.36
C ARG A 123 -3.92 5.38 8.84
N THR A 124 -4.98 5.90 9.44
CA THR A 124 -5.25 5.73 10.86
C THR A 124 -5.43 4.25 11.21
N GLN A 125 -6.21 3.50 10.43
CA GLN A 125 -6.38 2.06 10.65
C GLN A 125 -5.05 1.29 10.54
N ALA A 126 -4.23 1.60 9.53
CA ALA A 126 -2.91 1.00 9.37
C ALA A 126 -1.97 1.33 10.53
N GLU A 127 -1.88 2.60 10.96
CA GLU A 127 -1.05 3.03 12.09
C GLU A 127 -1.42 2.30 13.39
N TRP A 128 -2.73 2.13 13.64
CA TRP A 128 -3.21 1.37 14.80
C TRP A 128 -2.90 -0.13 14.71
N ALA A 129 -3.04 -0.73 13.52
CA ALA A 129 -2.68 -2.12 13.28
C ALA A 129 -1.16 -2.35 13.49
N ILE A 130 -0.33 -1.48 12.91
CA ILE A 130 1.13 -1.47 13.06
C ILE A 130 1.55 -1.31 14.52
N GLY A 131 0.94 -0.34 15.23
CA GLY A 131 1.19 -0.13 16.66
C GLY A 131 0.80 -1.34 17.51
N THR A 132 -0.29 -2.02 17.14
CA THR A 132 -0.69 -3.29 17.76
C THR A 132 0.33 -4.39 17.53
N ILE A 133 0.83 -4.56 16.31
CA ILE A 133 1.88 -5.55 15.98
C ILE A 133 3.13 -5.27 16.81
N LYS A 134 3.64 -4.03 16.80
CA LYS A 134 4.85 -3.64 17.54
C LYS A 134 4.74 -3.97 19.03
N LYS A 135 3.65 -3.54 19.68
CA LYS A 135 3.40 -3.84 21.10
C LYS A 135 3.32 -5.34 21.37
N ASN A 136 2.86 -6.14 20.41
CA ASN A 136 2.78 -7.58 20.57
C ASN A 136 4.12 -8.28 20.33
N PHE A 137 5.00 -7.77 19.45
CA PHE A 137 6.39 -8.24 19.39
C PHE A 137 7.08 -8.06 20.74
N GLU A 138 6.99 -6.87 21.34
CA GLU A 138 7.56 -6.59 22.66
C GLU A 138 6.99 -7.51 23.76
N ARG A 139 5.71 -7.88 23.68
CA ARG A 139 5.08 -8.83 24.61
C ARG A 139 5.54 -10.27 24.35
N PHE A 140 5.70 -10.64 23.08
CA PHE A 140 6.12 -11.97 22.66
C PHE A 140 7.55 -12.27 23.08
N GLU A 141 8.44 -11.27 23.03
CA GLU A 141 9.83 -11.39 23.51
C GLU A 141 9.93 -11.60 25.03
N LYS A 142 8.96 -11.09 25.79
CA LYS A 142 8.93 -11.16 27.26
C LYS A 142 8.33 -12.45 27.81
N GLN A 143 7.85 -13.34 26.94
CA GLN A 143 7.23 -14.60 27.33
C GLN A 143 7.96 -15.78 26.66
N THR A 144 7.80 -16.98 27.21
CA THR A 144 8.49 -18.19 26.71
C THR A 144 7.55 -19.33 26.34
N GLU A 145 6.25 -19.18 26.59
CA GLU A 145 5.22 -20.21 26.43
C GLU A 145 4.86 -20.44 24.96
N GLU A 146 4.56 -19.35 24.24
CA GLU A 146 4.15 -19.37 22.84
C GLU A 146 5.38 -19.23 21.94
N LYS A 147 5.50 -20.12 20.95
CA LYS A 147 6.59 -20.10 19.95
C LYS A 147 6.15 -19.57 18.59
N ASP A 148 4.84 -19.49 18.36
CA ASP A 148 4.28 -18.99 17.12
C ASP A 148 3.71 -17.58 17.33
N PHE A 149 4.35 -16.60 16.72
CA PHE A 149 3.93 -15.22 16.85
C PHE A 149 2.55 -14.92 16.25
N ILE A 150 2.21 -15.52 15.11
CA ILE A 150 0.92 -15.26 14.45
C ILE A 150 -0.23 -15.83 15.28
N ALA A 151 -0.04 -17.03 15.86
CA ALA A 151 -1.00 -17.58 16.81
C ALA A 151 -1.12 -16.73 18.08
N PHE A 152 0.02 -16.27 18.62
CA PHE A 152 0.05 -15.38 19.78
C PHE A 152 -0.67 -14.05 19.52
N LEU A 153 -0.46 -13.45 18.34
CA LEU A 153 -1.11 -12.23 17.92
C LEU A 153 -2.61 -12.45 17.71
N GLY A 154 -3.01 -13.54 17.04
CA GLY A 154 -4.41 -13.87 16.78
C GLY A 154 -5.26 -13.92 18.04
N LYS A 155 -4.75 -14.51 19.14
CA LYS A 155 -5.42 -14.52 20.45
C LYS A 155 -5.74 -13.13 21.02
N ARG A 156 -5.08 -12.07 20.52
CA ARG A 156 -5.22 -10.69 20.99
C ARG A 156 -5.87 -9.78 19.96
N TYR A 157 -5.61 -10.02 18.69
CA TYR A 157 -6.13 -9.24 17.56
C TYR A 157 -7.56 -9.68 17.21
N ALA A 158 -7.79 -10.98 17.15
CA ALA A 158 -9.08 -11.60 16.83
C ALA A 158 -9.37 -12.75 17.83
N PRO A 159 -9.65 -12.43 19.11
CA PRO A 159 -9.95 -13.44 20.10
C PRO A 159 -11.25 -14.18 19.78
N VAL A 160 -11.24 -15.51 19.87
CA VAL A 160 -12.44 -16.35 19.69
C VAL A 160 -13.41 -16.10 20.83
N GLY A 161 -14.70 -15.89 20.51
CA GLY A 161 -15.74 -15.60 21.49
C GLY A 161 -15.77 -14.14 21.97
N ALA A 162 -15.08 -13.24 21.27
CA ALA A 162 -15.20 -11.81 21.53
C ALA A 162 -16.64 -11.33 21.31
N LYS A 163 -17.10 -10.35 22.11
CA LYS A 163 -18.47 -9.81 22.00
C LYS A 163 -18.79 -9.24 20.61
N ASN A 164 -17.77 -8.75 19.91
CA ASN A 164 -17.88 -8.21 18.56
C ASN A 164 -17.69 -9.26 17.45
N ASP A 165 -17.62 -10.56 17.79
CA ASP A 165 -17.58 -11.68 16.84
C ASP A 165 -18.79 -12.62 17.05
N PRO A 166 -20.02 -12.15 16.75
CA PRO A 166 -21.23 -12.94 16.99
C PRO A 166 -21.33 -14.19 16.09
N GLU A 167 -20.62 -14.21 14.97
CA GLU A 167 -20.62 -15.30 14.00
C GLU A 167 -19.47 -16.30 14.23
N GLY A 168 -18.57 -16.03 15.19
CA GLY A 168 -17.44 -16.90 15.49
C GLY A 168 -16.40 -16.95 14.35
N LEU A 169 -16.28 -15.89 13.55
CA LEU A 169 -15.38 -15.84 12.40
C LEU A 169 -13.91 -15.72 12.81
N ASN A 170 -13.63 -15.21 14.02
CA ASN A 170 -12.27 -15.04 14.52
C ASN A 170 -11.48 -16.37 14.59
N GLN A 171 -12.17 -17.51 14.68
CA GLN A 171 -11.53 -18.83 14.63
C GLN A 171 -10.72 -19.07 13.34
N ASN A 172 -11.07 -18.39 12.25
CA ASN A 172 -10.40 -18.52 10.96
C ASN A 172 -9.22 -17.55 10.80
N TRP A 173 -9.07 -16.56 11.69
CA TRP A 173 -8.13 -15.46 11.52
C TRP A 173 -6.68 -15.93 11.36
N VAL A 174 -6.21 -16.79 12.27
CA VAL A 174 -4.83 -17.30 12.24
C VAL A 174 -4.55 -18.06 10.95
N LYS A 175 -5.51 -18.88 10.48
CA LYS A 175 -5.38 -19.64 9.23
C LYS A 175 -5.25 -18.71 8.03
N ASN A 176 -6.11 -17.69 7.96
CA ASN A 176 -6.15 -16.75 6.84
C ASN A 176 -4.90 -15.86 6.80
N VAL A 177 -4.48 -15.32 7.95
CA VAL A 177 -3.27 -14.51 8.04
C VAL A 177 -2.03 -15.31 7.68
N ARG A 178 -1.90 -16.56 8.15
CA ARG A 178 -0.76 -17.42 7.76
C ARG A 178 -0.71 -17.66 6.26
N TYR A 179 -1.86 -18.01 5.65
CA TYR A 179 -1.92 -18.23 4.21
C TYR A 179 -1.38 -17.04 3.41
N TRP A 180 -1.79 -15.82 3.76
CA TRP A 180 -1.31 -14.62 3.09
C TRP A 180 0.12 -14.24 3.47
N TYR A 181 0.51 -14.43 4.74
CA TYR A 181 1.87 -14.17 5.19
C TYR A 181 2.87 -15.04 4.43
N ASP A 182 2.62 -16.35 4.33
CA ASP A 182 3.47 -17.29 3.60
C ASP A 182 3.51 -16.97 2.10
N ALA A 183 2.42 -16.43 1.56
CA ALA A 183 2.39 -15.95 0.18
C ALA A 183 3.22 -14.67 -0.03
N PHE A 184 3.23 -13.75 0.94
CA PHE A 184 3.85 -12.44 0.79
C PHE A 184 5.28 -12.35 1.30
N ILE A 185 5.73 -13.30 2.11
CA ILE A 185 7.14 -13.38 2.50
C ILE A 185 7.98 -13.92 1.35
N ASN A 186 9.17 -13.35 1.14
CA ASN A 186 10.13 -13.98 0.24
C ASN A 186 10.73 -15.20 0.94
N SER A 187 10.42 -16.40 0.44
CA SER A 187 10.89 -17.68 0.98
C SER A 187 12.31 -18.05 0.55
N GLU A 188 12.97 -17.24 -0.29
CA GLU A 188 14.34 -17.49 -0.79
C GLU A 188 15.45 -16.86 0.06
N LYS A 189 15.22 -16.55 1.34
CA LYS A 189 16.27 -16.06 2.26
C LYS A 189 16.26 -16.76 3.61
#